data_AF-A0A1C3XMS2-F1
#
_entry.id   AF-A0A1C3XMS2-F1
#
_cell.length_a   1.000
_cell.length_b   1.000
_cell.length_c   1.000
_cell.angle_alpha   90.00
_cell.angle_beta   90.00
_cell.angle_gamma   90.00
#
_symmetry.space_group_name_H-M   'P 1'
#
loop_
_entity.id
_entity.type
_entity.pdbx_description
1 polymer ?
#
loop_
_entity_poly.entity_id
_entity_poly.type
_entity_poly.pdbx_seq_one_letter_code
_entity_poly.pdbx_strand_id
1 'polypeptide(L)'
;MDVLISALGTKGLARRLAEPNLTTLSGDAARFLAGGEFPIPIPTQTTNGFPTITIDYKKFGVELGFVHTVLSRGVINLRVEPSVSELDFANAVTIQGRSTLDPPR
;
A
#
# COMPACT_ATOMS: atom_id res chain seq x y z
N MET A 1 -28.54 3.72 -4.07
CA MET A 1 -28.08 2.94 -2.90
C MET A 1 -26.75 3.53 -2.38
N ASP A 2 -26.61 4.86 -2.32
CA ASP A 2 -25.33 5.53 -1.96
C ASP A 2 -25.36 6.23 -0.59
N VAL A 3 -26.55 6.37 -0.02
CA VAL A 3 -26.77 7.16 1.20
C VAL A 3 -26.13 6.49 2.42
N LEU A 4 -26.16 5.16 2.49
CA LEU A 4 -25.59 4.41 3.61
C LEU A 4 -24.06 4.53 3.67
N ILE A 5 -23.39 4.54 2.51
CA ILE A 5 -21.93 4.67 2.41
C ILE A 5 -21.49 6.09 2.79
N SER A 6 -22.24 7.12 2.38
CA SER A 6 -21.95 8.52 2.72
C SER A 6 -22.13 8.81 4.23
N ALA A 7 -23.13 8.20 4.86
CA ALA A 7 -23.40 8.33 6.30
C ALA A 7 -22.35 7.62 7.19
N LEU A 8 -21.70 6.57 6.70
CA LEU A 8 -20.60 5.90 7.42
C LEU A 8 -19.27 6.67 7.27
N GLY A 9 -19.07 7.36 6.15
CA GLY A 9 -17.89 8.20 5.91
C GLY A 9 -17.81 9.42 6.83
N THR A 10 -18.95 10.02 7.18
CA THR A 10 -19.02 11.18 8.10
C THR A 10 -18.66 10.84 9.55
N LYS A 11 -18.72 9.56 9.94
CA LYS A 11 -18.29 9.08 11.26
C LYS A 11 -16.85 8.52 11.27
N GLY A 12 -16.10 8.65 10.17
CA GLY A 12 -14.72 8.15 10.07
C GLY A 12 -14.59 6.63 10.04
N LEU A 13 -15.69 5.88 9.96
CA LEU A 13 -15.72 4.41 9.96
C LEU A 13 -15.44 3.79 8.58
N ALA A 14 -15.54 4.58 7.50
CA ALA A 14 -15.22 4.14 6.15
C ALA A 14 -14.59 5.29 5.36
N ARG A 15 -13.36 5.13 4.89
CA ARG A 15 -12.67 6.07 4.01
C ARG A 15 -12.53 5.42 2.64
N ARG A 16 -13.04 6.04 1.58
CA ARG A 16 -12.72 5.64 0.20
C ARG A 16 -11.32 6.14 -0.12
N LEU A 17 -10.39 5.21 -0.36
CA LEU A 17 -8.97 5.52 -0.62
C LEU A 17 -8.63 5.51 -2.12
N ALA A 18 -9.32 4.70 -2.93
CA ALA A 18 -9.19 4.66 -4.38
C ALA A 18 -10.37 3.90 -5.01
N GLU A 19 -10.71 4.23 -6.26
CA GLU A 19 -11.63 3.46 -7.12
C GLU A 19 -10.84 2.95 -8.34
N PRO A 20 -10.09 1.84 -8.19
CA PRO A 20 -9.26 1.32 -9.27
C PRO A 20 -10.11 0.60 -10.31
N ASN A 21 -9.82 0.86 -11.59
CA ASN A 21 -10.33 0.08 -12.72
C ASN A 21 -9.18 -0.72 -13.33
N LEU A 22 -9.34 -2.03 -13.43
CA LEU A 22 -8.31 -2.92 -13.98
C LEU A 22 -8.97 -4.03 -14.80
N THR A 23 -8.43 -4.25 -16.00
CA THR A 23 -8.94 -5.24 -16.96
C THR A 23 -7.98 -6.42 -16.99
N THR A 24 -8.44 -7.61 -16.62
CA THR A 24 -7.66 -8.85 -16.72
C THR A 24 -8.48 -9.98 -17.34
N LEU A 25 -7.84 -11.11 -17.66
CA LEU A 25 -8.52 -12.31 -18.11
C LEU A 25 -9.12 -13.08 -16.92
N SER A 26 -10.22 -13.79 -17.14
CA SER A 26 -10.83 -14.63 -16.11
C SER A 26 -9.86 -15.69 -15.60
N GLY A 27 -9.65 -15.70 -14.29
CA GLY A 27 -8.70 -16.59 -13.60
C GLY A 27 -7.33 -15.95 -13.36
N ASP A 28 -7.01 -14.85 -14.04
CA ASP A 28 -5.72 -14.18 -13.87
C ASP A 28 -5.69 -13.31 -12.62
N ALA A 29 -4.62 -13.46 -11.86
CA ALA A 29 -4.33 -12.60 -10.73
C ALA A 29 -3.89 -11.21 -11.20
N ALA A 30 -4.55 -10.21 -10.64
CA ALA A 30 -4.33 -8.82 -10.96
C ALA A 30 -3.91 -8.06 -9.71
N ARG A 31 -2.95 -7.15 -9.85
CA ARG A 31 -2.52 -6.26 -8.76
C ARG A 31 -2.55 -4.83 -9.23
N PHE A 32 -3.09 -3.97 -8.38
CA PHE A 32 -3.10 -2.53 -8.54
C PHE A 32 -2.39 -1.90 -7.34
N LEU A 33 -1.49 -0.96 -7.60
CA LEU A 33 -0.85 -0.15 -6.57
C LEU A 33 -1.12 1.32 -6.91
N ALA A 34 -1.82 2.02 -6.03
CA ALA A 34 -1.94 3.48 -6.04
C ALA A 34 -1.20 4.05 -4.84
N GLY A 35 -0.07 4.69 -5.09
CA GLY A 35 0.79 5.19 -4.04
C GLY A 35 2.11 5.69 -4.58
N GLY A 36 3.12 5.73 -3.71
CA GLY A 36 4.46 6.20 -4.03
C GLY A 36 5.54 5.28 -3.46
N GLU A 37 6.78 5.69 -3.65
CA GLU A 37 7.95 5.05 -3.07
C GLU A 37 8.63 6.02 -2.12
N PHE A 38 9.03 5.54 -0.95
CA PHE A 38 9.73 6.33 0.04
C PHE A 38 11.18 5.83 0.20
N PRO A 39 12.20 6.70 0.03
CA PRO A 39 13.59 6.31 0.20
C PRO A 39 13.95 6.17 1.68
N ILE A 40 14.38 4.98 2.09
CA ILE A 40 14.87 4.66 3.43
C ILE A 40 16.39 4.46 3.36
N PRO A 41 17.19 5.27 4.08
CA PRO A 41 18.63 5.08 4.13
C PRO A 41 18.96 3.87 5.01
N ILE A 42 19.56 2.83 4.41
CA ILE A 42 20.04 1.65 5.12
C ILE A 42 21.58 1.62 5.14
N PRO A 43 22.22 1.44 6.31
CA PRO A 43 23.65 1.20 6.38
C PRO A 43 23.92 -0.24 5.90
N THR A 44 24.57 -0.40 4.74
CA THR A 44 24.75 -1.73 4.12
C THR A 44 26.10 -2.35 4.45
N GLN A 45 27.18 -1.57 4.42
CA GLN A 45 28.53 -2.05 4.73
C GLN A 45 29.37 -0.94 5.35
N THR A 46 30.15 -1.26 6.37
CA THR A 46 31.16 -0.37 6.92
C THR A 46 32.50 -0.65 6.25
N THR A 47 33.02 0.29 5.47
CA THR A 47 34.38 0.20 4.90
C THR A 47 35.25 1.23 5.62
N ASN A 48 36.36 0.78 6.20
CA ASN A 48 37.32 1.63 6.93
C ASN A 48 36.70 2.48 8.07
N GLY A 49 35.68 1.94 8.76
CA GLY A 49 35.02 2.62 9.88
C GLY A 49 33.95 3.64 9.49
N PHE A 50 33.69 3.85 8.19
CA PHE A 50 32.60 4.71 7.70
C PHE A 50 31.44 3.84 7.17
N PRO A 51 30.19 4.12 7.57
CA PRO A 51 29.03 3.41 7.03
C PRO A 51 28.74 3.88 5.61
N THR A 52 28.78 2.96 4.65
CA THR A 52 28.22 3.16 3.32
C THR A 52 26.69 3.16 3.46
N ILE A 53 26.08 4.30 3.14
CA ILE A 53 24.61 4.44 3.16
C ILE A 53 24.08 4.10 1.77
N THR A 54 23.23 3.09 1.69
CA THR A 54 22.45 2.76 0.49
C THR A 54 21.03 3.27 0.67
N ILE A 55 20.40 3.73 -0.41
CA ILE A 55 19.00 4.15 -0.41
C ILE A 55 18.17 2.95 -0.89
N ASP A 56 17.28 2.45 -0.05
CA ASP A 56 16.27 1.45 -0.41
C ASP A 56 14.91 2.12 -0.56
N TYR A 57 14.10 1.69 -1.53
CA TYR A 57 12.82 2.33 -1.84
C TYR A 57 11.67 1.43 -1.39
N LYS A 58 10.95 1.85 -0.35
CA LYS A 58 9.78 1.12 0.14
C LYS A 58 8.49 1.73 -0.41
N LYS A 59 7.68 0.89 -1.05
CA LYS A 59 6.36 1.28 -1.58
C LYS A 59 5.39 1.54 -0.43
N PHE A 60 4.58 2.58 -0.57
CA PHE A 60 3.48 2.90 0.33
C PHE A 60 2.24 3.32 -0.48
N GLY A 61 1.06 3.21 0.11
CA GLY A 61 -0.22 3.53 -0.51
C GLY A 61 -1.20 2.37 -0.45
N VAL A 62 -2.14 2.36 -1.39
CA VAL A 62 -3.19 1.35 -1.51
C VAL A 62 -2.74 0.28 -2.50
N GLU A 63 -2.65 -0.95 -2.03
CA GLU A 63 -2.50 -2.13 -2.88
C GLU A 63 -3.84 -2.87 -2.93
N LEU A 64 -4.26 -3.27 -4.12
CA LEU A 64 -5.43 -4.13 -4.32
C LEU A 64 -5.02 -5.32 -5.18
N GLY A 65 -4.96 -6.48 -4.55
CA GLY A 65 -4.93 -7.76 -5.26
C GLY A 65 -6.35 -8.22 -5.54
N PHE A 66 -6.62 -8.69 -6.76
CA PHE A 66 -7.86 -9.41 -7.01
C PHE A 66 -7.71 -10.50 -8.06
N VAL A 67 -8.54 -11.52 -7.91
CA VAL A 67 -8.69 -12.63 -8.86
C VAL A 67 -10.17 -12.77 -9.17
N HIS A 68 -10.55 -12.56 -10.42
CA HIS A 68 -11.93 -12.74 -10.85
C HIS A 68 -12.08 -14.05 -11.63
N THR A 69 -13.21 -14.72 -11.50
CA THR A 69 -13.54 -15.90 -12.28
C THR A 69 -14.97 -15.77 -12.79
N VAL A 70 -15.13 -15.83 -14.11
CA VAL A 70 -16.43 -15.80 -14.75
C VAL A 70 -17.04 -17.19 -14.67
N LEU A 71 -18.14 -17.31 -13.94
CA LEU A 71 -18.95 -18.52 -13.84
C LEU A 71 -19.97 -18.57 -14.99
N SER A 72 -20.61 -19.72 -15.15
CA SER A 72 -21.72 -19.87 -16.09
C SER A 72 -22.84 -18.86 -15.79
N ARG A 73 -23.51 -18.38 -16.84
CA ARG A 73 -24.57 -17.35 -16.79
C ARG A 73 -24.08 -15.93 -16.47
N GLY A 74 -22.79 -15.64 -16.61
CA GLY A 74 -22.24 -14.29 -16.47
C GLY A 74 -22.10 -13.81 -15.03
N VAL A 75 -22.17 -14.71 -14.06
CA VAL A 75 -21.87 -14.40 -12.66
C VAL A 75 -20.36 -14.29 -12.49
N ILE A 76 -19.90 -13.23 -11.83
CA ILE A 76 -18.48 -13.02 -11.55
C ILE A 76 -18.24 -13.38 -10.09
N ASN A 77 -17.39 -14.37 -9.84
CA ASN A 77 -16.83 -14.59 -8.52
C ASN A 77 -15.54 -13.77 -8.39
N LEU A 78 -15.39 -13.03 -7.30
CA LEU A 78 -14.27 -12.13 -7.08
C LEU A 78 -13.65 -12.38 -5.71
N ARG A 79 -12.35 -12.69 -5.71
CA ARG A 79 -11.53 -12.68 -4.50
C ARG A 79 -10.76 -11.37 -4.47
N VAL A 80 -10.92 -10.59 -3.41
CA VAL A 80 -10.23 -9.30 -3.21
C VAL A 80 -9.36 -9.34 -1.96
N GLU A 81 -8.18 -8.74 -2.08
CA GLU A 81 -7.19 -8.58 -1.01
C GLU A 81 -6.72 -7.12 -1.02
N PRO A 82 -7.48 -6.20 -0.38
CA PRO A 82 -7.06 -4.82 -0.21
C PRO A 82 -6.04 -4.70 0.92
N SER A 83 -4.99 -3.91 0.70
CA SER A 83 -3.99 -3.52 1.68
C SER A 83 -3.75 -2.02 1.62
N VAL A 84 -3.55 -1.40 2.77
CA VAL A 84 -3.33 0.03 2.90
C VAL A 84 -2.09 0.24 3.75
N SER A 85 -1.14 0.98 3.21
CA SER A 85 0.08 1.40 3.90
C SER A 85 0.16 2.92 3.87
N GLU A 86 0.28 3.53 5.04
CA GLU A 86 0.48 4.98 5.19
C GLU A 86 1.86 5.22 5.80
N LEU A 87 2.51 6.32 5.41
CA LEU A 87 3.75 6.78 6.03
C LEU A 87 3.43 7.39 7.40
N ASP A 88 3.98 6.80 8.45
CA ASP A 88 3.92 7.37 9.78
C ASP A 88 5.09 8.34 10.01
N PHE A 89 4.81 9.63 9.90
CA PHE A 89 5.78 10.70 10.18
C PHE A 89 5.81 11.09 11.67
N ALA A 90 4.88 10.61 12.50
CA ALA A 90 4.80 10.97 13.91
C ALA A 90 5.80 10.17 14.77
N ASN A 91 6.17 8.96 14.33
CA ASN A 91 7.15 8.10 14.99
C ASN A 91 8.54 8.15 14.33
N ALA A 92 8.93 9.30 13.78
CA ALA A 92 10.29 9.50 13.27
C ALA A 92 11.32 9.36 14.41
N VAL A 93 11.83 8.14 14.61
CA VAL A 93 12.89 7.88 15.58
C VAL A 93 14.14 8.61 15.08
N THR A 94 14.53 9.63 15.85
CA THR A 94 15.71 10.43 15.56
C THR A 94 16.93 9.67 16.09
N ILE A 95 17.55 8.82 15.27
CA ILE A 95 18.83 8.19 15.64
C ILE A 95 19.95 9.15 15.19
N GLN A 96 20.59 9.81 16.17
CA GLN A 96 21.83 10.59 15.96
C GLN A 96 21.70 11.70 14.89
N GLY A 97 20.60 12.46 14.90
CA GLY A 97 20.38 13.57 13.96
C GLY A 97 20.02 13.15 12.52
N ARG A 98 19.79 11.85 12.26
CA ARG A 98 19.25 11.35 10.99
C ARG A 98 17.88 10.72 11.24
N SER A 99 16.85 11.27 10.61
CA SER A 99 15.48 10.75 10.70
C SER A 99 15.41 9.43 9.93
N THR A 100 15.24 8.30 10.63
CA THR A 100 14.97 6.99 10.03
C THR A 100 13.54 6.62 10.37
N LEU A 101 12.68 6.64 9.35
CA LEU A 101 11.26 6.30 9.46
C LEU A 101 11.10 4.79 9.63
N ASP A 102 10.34 4.35 10.63
CA ASP A 102 10.03 2.94 10.87
C ASP A 102 9.11 2.40 9.76
N PRO A 103 9.34 1.20 9.20
CA PRO A 103 8.44 0.59 8.24
C PRO A 103 7.00 0.38 8.77
N PRO A 104 5.97 0.46 7.90
CA PRO A 104 4.57 0.32 8.29
C PRO A 104 4.21 -1.12 8.71
N ARG A 105 3.28 -1.26 9.66
CA ARG A 105 2.63 -2.51 10.08
C ARG A 105 1.52 -2.93 9.13
#